data_AF-A0A959NM42-F1
#
_entry.id   AF-A0A959NM42-F1
#
_cell.length_a   1.000
_cell.length_b   1.000
_cell.length_c   1.000
_cell.angle_alpha   90.00
_cell.angle_beta   90.00
_cell.angle_gamma   90.00
#
_symmetry.space_group_name_H-M   'P 1'
#
loop_
_entity.id
_entity.type
_entity.pdbx_description
1 polymer ?
#
loop_
_entity_poly.entity_id
_entity_poly.type
_entity_poly.pdbx_seq_one_letter_code
_entity_poly.pdbx_strand_id
1 'polypeptide(L)'
;MTSKLNIFLLILMLTVSCKKDCKTIAEWNIQNYTIKKLKCPDMVASDYFKYSVYVNNKRKGSSAVKKDSCTFTWQAENDRFLTLDICNNKVFEKTPNKIGLDFKMVDSILIYSNSKSKSKKLTPEQIRKFTTDWNKSQTRGYSEKPFDSAFYFYPAYQYKLTLFSESKIKEFYGYNYLILDKNNWKYEMDENRSLEYFNEYWNN
;
A
#
# COMPACT_ATOMS: atom_id res chain seq x y z
N MET A 1 36.97 24.01 -59.63
CA MET A 1 37.10 22.79 -58.80
C MET A 1 36.25 22.98 -57.55
N THR A 2 35.13 22.27 -57.53
CA THR A 2 34.11 22.22 -56.49
C THR A 2 34.56 21.33 -55.34
N SER A 3 34.51 21.83 -54.12
CA SER A 3 34.54 21.00 -52.91
C SER A 3 33.41 21.45 -52.00
N LYS A 4 32.23 20.85 -52.22
CA LYS A 4 31.15 20.82 -51.22
C LYS A 4 31.51 19.72 -50.22
N LEU A 5 32.05 20.11 -49.07
CA LEU A 5 32.30 19.17 -47.98
C LEU A 5 31.07 19.14 -47.07
N ASN A 6 30.42 17.97 -47.08
CA ASN A 6 29.31 17.48 -46.28
C ASN A 6 29.02 18.23 -44.96
N ILE A 7 27.98 19.06 -45.01
CA ILE A 7 27.00 19.24 -43.94
C ILE A 7 26.31 17.89 -43.74
N PHE A 8 26.78 17.00 -42.87
CA PHE A 8 25.98 15.88 -42.32
C PHE A 8 26.73 15.09 -41.22
N LEU A 9 27.54 15.72 -40.36
CA LEU A 9 28.17 14.99 -39.26
C LEU A 9 28.40 15.84 -38.01
N LEU A 10 27.43 16.69 -37.68
CA LEU A 10 27.52 17.58 -36.51
C LEU A 10 26.21 17.68 -35.72
N ILE A 11 25.38 16.63 -35.77
CA ILE A 11 24.20 16.48 -34.90
C ILE A 11 24.07 15.00 -34.50
N LEU A 12 25.04 14.46 -33.78
CA LEU A 12 24.84 13.26 -32.97
C LEU A 12 25.83 13.20 -31.80
N MET A 13 26.10 14.35 -31.19
CA MET A 13 26.76 14.40 -29.88
C MET A 13 25.71 14.09 -28.81
N LEU A 14 25.52 12.79 -28.59
CA LEU A 14 25.58 12.19 -27.26
C LEU A 14 24.79 12.94 -26.17
N THR A 15 23.46 12.85 -26.22
CA THR A 15 22.65 12.83 -25.00
C THR A 15 22.82 11.48 -24.32
N VAL A 16 24.06 11.13 -23.92
CA VAL A 16 24.26 10.09 -22.90
C VAL A 16 23.75 10.72 -21.62
N SER A 17 22.45 10.53 -21.37
CA SER A 17 21.86 10.78 -20.07
C SER A 17 22.64 9.89 -19.09
N CYS A 18 23.62 10.49 -18.44
CA CYS A 18 24.44 9.84 -17.43
C CYS A 18 23.53 9.63 -16.21
N LYS A 19 22.67 8.60 -16.28
CA LYS A 19 21.87 8.17 -15.14
C LYS A 19 22.85 7.77 -14.06
N LYS A 20 23.04 8.65 -13.08
CA LYS A 20 23.80 8.32 -11.89
C LYS A 20 23.07 7.17 -11.19
N ASP A 21 23.67 5.99 -11.20
CA ASP A 21 23.10 4.81 -10.54
C ASP A 21 23.13 4.96 -9.03
N CYS A 22 22.17 4.33 -8.37
CA CYS A 22 22.14 4.27 -6.91
C CYS A 22 23.35 3.49 -6.38
N LYS A 23 24.01 4.01 -5.35
CA LYS A 23 25.12 3.34 -4.67
C LYS A 23 24.65 2.60 -3.43
N THR A 24 25.10 1.37 -3.25
CA THR A 24 24.89 0.64 -1.99
C THR A 24 25.79 1.24 -0.92
N ILE A 25 25.22 1.61 0.21
CA ILE A 25 25.96 2.20 1.34
C ILE A 25 25.89 1.38 2.62
N ALA A 26 24.97 0.41 2.70
CA ALA A 26 24.92 -0.57 3.77
C ALA A 26 24.14 -1.80 3.29
N GLU A 27 24.46 -2.95 3.88
CA GLU A 27 23.85 -4.23 3.58
C GLU A 27 23.62 -5.04 4.86
N TRP A 28 22.49 -5.71 4.94
CA TRP A 28 22.15 -6.64 6.01
C TRP A 28 21.65 -7.95 5.40
N ASN A 29 22.12 -9.06 5.96
CA ASN A 29 21.70 -10.40 5.56
C ASN A 29 20.90 -11.04 6.69
N ILE A 30 19.76 -11.65 6.34
CA ILE A 30 18.89 -12.35 7.27
C ILE A 30 18.25 -13.52 6.56
N GLN A 31 18.59 -14.73 6.99
CA GLN A 31 18.19 -15.97 6.33
C GLN A 31 18.45 -15.91 4.80
N ASN A 32 17.42 -16.03 3.97
CA ASN A 32 17.49 -15.95 2.51
C ASN A 32 17.23 -14.53 1.93
N TYR A 33 17.13 -13.52 2.80
CA TYR A 33 16.89 -12.13 2.43
C TYR A 33 18.17 -11.29 2.58
N THR A 34 18.36 -10.37 1.64
CA THR A 34 19.37 -9.32 1.73
C THR A 34 18.69 -7.96 1.61
N ILE A 35 18.94 -7.07 2.56
CA ILE A 35 18.44 -5.69 2.56
C ILE A 35 19.62 -4.78 2.24
N LYS A 36 19.48 -3.93 1.22
CA LYS A 36 20.49 -2.95 0.84
C LYS A 36 19.96 -1.54 1.04
N LYS A 37 20.67 -0.72 1.81
CA LYS A 37 20.45 0.74 1.84
C LYS A 37 21.12 1.35 0.63
N LEU A 38 20.33 1.97 -0.22
CA LEU A 38 20.76 2.59 -1.46
C LEU A 38 20.72 4.10 -1.30
N LYS A 39 21.81 4.76 -1.67
CA LYS A 39 21.92 6.21 -1.84
C LYS A 39 21.69 6.52 -3.32
N CYS A 40 20.61 7.20 -3.63
CA CYS A 40 20.17 7.47 -4.99
C CYS A 40 20.14 8.98 -5.24
N PRO A 41 20.59 9.45 -6.41
CA PRO A 41 20.44 10.83 -6.81
C PRO A 41 18.98 11.10 -7.20
N ASP A 42 18.46 12.25 -6.79
CA ASP A 42 17.18 12.78 -7.25
C ASP A 42 17.34 13.66 -8.51
N MET A 43 16.23 14.22 -8.99
CA MET A 43 16.20 15.05 -10.20
C MET A 43 16.89 16.41 -10.04
N VAL A 44 17.15 16.86 -8.81
CA VAL A 44 17.80 18.13 -8.48
C VAL A 44 19.21 17.94 -7.90
N ALA A 45 19.80 16.76 -8.15
CA ALA A 45 21.14 16.38 -7.68
C ALA A 45 21.31 16.35 -6.15
N SER A 46 20.22 16.27 -5.40
CA SER A 46 20.22 15.88 -3.99
C SER A 46 20.16 14.35 -3.87
N ASP A 47 20.53 13.82 -2.71
CA ASP A 47 20.53 12.39 -2.45
C ASP A 47 19.30 11.99 -1.63
N TYR A 48 18.62 10.92 -2.03
CA TYR A 48 17.61 10.25 -1.23
C TYR A 48 18.02 8.82 -0.91
N PHE A 49 17.50 8.29 0.20
CA PHE A 49 17.80 6.93 0.65
C PHE A 49 16.58 6.04 0.49
N LYS A 50 16.80 4.82 0.02
CA LYS A 50 15.78 3.77 -0.01
C LYS A 50 16.37 2.42 0.42
N TYR A 51 15.52 1.52 0.85
CA TYR A 51 15.91 0.15 1.18
C TYR A 51 15.34 -0.81 0.15
N SER A 52 16.20 -1.57 -0.50
CA SER A 52 15.82 -2.61 -1.45
C SER A 52 15.99 -3.99 -0.86
N VAL A 53 15.02 -4.85 -1.12
CA VAL A 53 15.03 -6.25 -0.67
C VAL A 53 15.38 -7.16 -1.84
N TYR A 54 16.25 -8.12 -1.55
CA TYR A 54 16.67 -9.17 -2.45
C TYR A 54 16.32 -10.51 -1.80
N VAL A 55 15.84 -11.44 -2.62
CA VAL A 55 15.58 -12.84 -2.24
C VAL A 55 16.39 -13.71 -3.19
N ASN A 56 17.29 -14.54 -2.66
CA ASN A 56 18.20 -15.36 -3.47
C ASN A 56 18.92 -14.53 -4.55
N ASN A 57 19.52 -13.39 -4.15
CA ASN A 57 20.21 -12.43 -5.02
C ASN A 57 19.36 -11.75 -6.12
N LYS A 58 18.05 -12.00 -6.20
CA LYS A 58 17.15 -11.30 -7.11
C LYS A 58 16.45 -10.17 -6.38
N ARG A 59 16.52 -8.96 -6.95
CA ARG A 59 15.81 -7.79 -6.40
C ARG A 59 14.31 -8.01 -6.48
N LYS A 60 13.62 -7.90 -5.34
CA LYS A 60 12.16 -8.07 -5.23
C LYS A 60 11.41 -6.75 -5.04
N GLY A 61 12.09 -5.67 -4.63
CA GLY A 61 11.45 -4.35 -4.55
C GLY A 61 12.31 -3.28 -3.87
N SER A 62 11.75 -2.08 -3.74
CA SER A 62 12.36 -0.93 -3.06
C SER A 62 11.49 -0.36 -1.93
N SER A 63 10.70 -1.23 -1.29
CA SER A 63 9.64 -0.82 -0.36
C SER A 63 9.90 -1.26 1.09
N ALA A 64 11.13 -1.63 1.43
CA ALA A 64 11.45 -1.92 2.82
C ALA A 64 11.55 -0.61 3.63
N VAL A 65 11.06 -0.65 4.86
CA VAL A 65 11.10 0.46 5.80
C VAL A 65 11.89 0.02 7.02
N LYS A 66 12.96 0.75 7.33
CA LYS A 66 13.70 0.56 8.58
C LYS A 66 12.87 1.11 9.74
N LYS A 67 12.64 0.32 10.78
CA LYS A 67 11.86 0.71 11.97
C LYS A 67 12.76 1.17 13.10
N ASP A 68 13.81 0.42 13.35
CA ASP A 68 14.81 0.69 14.38
C ASP A 68 16.18 0.16 13.91
N SER A 69 17.15 0.05 14.83
CA SER A 69 18.48 -0.48 14.52
C SER A 69 18.49 -1.93 14.02
N CYS A 70 17.52 -2.74 14.42
CA CYS A 70 17.44 -4.20 14.25
C CYS A 70 16.30 -4.67 13.33
N THR A 71 15.32 -3.82 13.04
CA THR A 71 14.07 -4.28 12.41
C THR A 71 13.77 -3.53 11.12
N PHE A 72 13.40 -4.29 10.10
CA PHE A 72 12.85 -3.79 8.85
C PHE A 72 11.48 -4.40 8.59
N THR A 73 10.58 -3.64 7.97
CA THR A 73 9.34 -4.20 7.44
C THR A 73 9.24 -4.07 5.94
N TRP A 74 8.57 -5.02 5.30
CA TRP A 74 8.46 -5.10 3.86
C TRP A 74 7.14 -5.74 3.43
N GLN A 75 6.40 -5.05 2.57
CA GLN A 75 5.27 -5.64 1.85
C GLN A 75 5.80 -6.44 0.66
N ALA A 76 5.85 -7.76 0.82
CA ALA A 76 6.25 -8.70 -0.22
C ALA A 76 5.09 -9.01 -1.19
N GLU A 77 5.42 -9.70 -2.28
CA GLU A 77 4.45 -10.25 -3.24
C GLU A 77 3.49 -11.25 -2.57
N ASN A 78 2.31 -11.42 -3.16
CA ASN A 78 1.23 -12.33 -2.71
C ASN A 78 0.65 -11.96 -1.34
N ASP A 79 0.42 -10.67 -1.11
CA ASP A 79 -0.24 -10.15 0.10
C ASP A 79 0.50 -10.47 1.41
N ARG A 80 1.82 -10.67 1.34
CA ARG A 80 2.63 -10.98 2.51
C ARG A 80 3.26 -9.73 3.10
N PHE A 81 3.20 -9.59 4.41
CA PHE A 81 3.89 -8.56 5.15
C PHE A 81 4.97 -9.21 6.03
N LEU A 82 6.22 -8.83 5.80
CA LEU A 82 7.37 -9.39 6.50
C LEU A 82 7.95 -8.39 7.48
N THR A 83 8.26 -8.87 8.68
CA THR A 83 9.14 -8.21 9.66
C THR A 83 10.45 -8.98 9.73
N LEU A 84 11.54 -8.31 9.38
CA LEU A 84 12.89 -8.84 9.27
C LEU A 84 13.71 -8.31 10.46
N ASP A 85 13.97 -9.17 11.44
CA ASP A 85 14.77 -8.86 12.64
C ASP A 85 16.21 -9.35 12.45
N ILE A 86 17.09 -8.42 12.06
CA ILE A 86 18.49 -8.70 11.73
C ILE A 86 19.33 -9.05 12.96
N CYS A 87 18.93 -8.61 14.15
CA CYS A 87 19.69 -8.83 15.38
C CYS A 87 19.46 -10.25 15.91
N ASN A 88 18.24 -10.76 15.77
CA ASN A 88 17.88 -12.13 16.18
C ASN A 88 17.89 -13.14 15.03
N ASN A 89 18.19 -12.71 13.80
CA ASN A 89 18.12 -13.52 12.58
C ASN A 89 16.75 -14.22 12.38
N LYS A 90 15.65 -13.49 12.66
CA LYS A 90 14.27 -13.99 12.58
C LYS A 90 13.45 -13.25 11.53
N VAL A 91 12.62 -13.99 10.82
CA VAL A 91 11.63 -13.47 9.87
C VAL A 91 10.24 -13.82 10.38
N PHE A 92 9.41 -12.80 10.55
CA PHE A 92 7.99 -12.97 10.88
C PHE A 92 7.15 -12.61 9.67
N GLU A 93 6.24 -13.49 9.30
CA GLU A 93 5.32 -13.30 8.19
C GLU A 93 3.90 -13.10 8.72
N LYS A 94 3.19 -12.12 8.13
CA LYS A 94 1.76 -11.95 8.28
C LYS A 94 1.11 -11.99 6.90
N THR A 95 -0.04 -12.65 6.83
CA THR A 95 -0.92 -12.69 5.66
C THR A 95 -2.31 -12.21 6.03
N PRO A 96 -3.08 -11.65 5.08
CA PRO A 96 -4.47 -11.29 5.35
C PRO A 96 -5.28 -12.56 5.60
N ASN A 97 -6.12 -12.53 6.64
CA ASN A 97 -7.15 -13.54 6.86
C ASN A 97 -8.51 -12.94 6.48
N LYS A 98 -8.65 -12.60 5.21
CA LYS A 98 -9.85 -11.94 4.68
C LYS A 98 -10.99 -12.96 4.57
N ILE A 99 -11.95 -12.85 5.48
CA ILE A 99 -13.15 -13.70 5.45
C ILE A 99 -14.20 -13.05 4.56
N GLY A 100 -14.66 -13.79 3.55
CA GLY A 100 -15.76 -13.36 2.68
C GLY A 100 -17.04 -13.06 3.48
N LEU A 101 -17.88 -12.21 2.92
CA LEU A 101 -19.18 -11.86 3.47
C LEU A 101 -20.27 -12.42 2.57
N ASP A 102 -21.20 -13.18 3.15
CA ASP A 102 -22.45 -13.54 2.49
C ASP A 102 -23.49 -12.46 2.79
N PHE A 103 -23.98 -11.79 1.75
CA PHE A 103 -25.05 -10.79 1.86
C PHE A 103 -26.25 -11.31 2.65
N LYS A 104 -26.62 -12.58 2.49
CA LYS A 104 -27.79 -13.18 3.16
C LYS A 104 -27.62 -13.30 4.68
N MET A 105 -26.37 -13.31 5.15
CA MET A 105 -26.03 -13.40 6.57
C MET A 105 -25.81 -12.02 7.22
N VAL A 106 -25.89 -10.94 6.45
CA VAL A 106 -25.70 -9.58 6.97
C VAL A 106 -27.05 -8.99 7.37
N ASP A 107 -27.24 -8.76 8.67
CA ASP A 107 -28.47 -8.17 9.22
C ASP A 107 -28.53 -6.66 8.93
N SER A 108 -27.40 -5.97 9.12
CA SER A 108 -27.28 -4.55 8.83
C SER A 108 -25.83 -4.08 8.77
N ILE A 109 -25.65 -2.93 8.11
CA ILE A 109 -24.40 -2.17 8.18
C ILE A 109 -24.75 -0.74 8.59
N LEU A 110 -24.07 -0.25 9.62
CA LEU A 110 -24.07 1.17 9.98
C LEU A 110 -22.82 1.82 9.40
N ILE A 111 -22.98 2.95 8.72
CA ILE A 111 -21.87 3.82 8.32
C ILE A 111 -21.87 5.06 9.21
N TYR A 112 -20.71 5.40 9.77
CA TYR A 112 -20.47 6.62 10.53
C TYR A 112 -19.56 7.54 9.73
N SER A 113 -19.97 8.80 9.54
CA SER A 113 -19.15 9.84 8.90
C SER A 113 -18.41 10.63 9.96
N ASN A 114 -17.08 10.70 9.85
CA ASN A 114 -16.26 11.43 10.79
C ASN A 114 -16.49 12.94 10.70
N SER A 115 -16.56 13.48 9.47
CA SER A 115 -16.78 14.92 9.23
C SER A 115 -18.16 15.40 9.69
N LYS A 116 -19.18 14.55 9.63
CA LYS A 116 -20.56 14.89 10.03
C LYS A 116 -20.89 14.45 11.46
N SER A 117 -20.05 13.65 12.10
CA SER A 117 -20.28 13.04 13.43
C SER A 117 -21.65 12.37 13.55
N LYS A 118 -22.07 11.65 12.51
CA LYS A 118 -23.38 11.00 12.42
C LYS A 118 -23.25 9.60 11.86
N SER A 119 -24.22 8.76 12.21
CA SER A 119 -24.39 7.42 11.65
C SER A 119 -25.66 7.31 10.80
N LYS A 120 -25.60 6.49 9.76
CA LYS A 120 -26.74 6.09 8.91
C LYS A 120 -26.72 4.57 8.77
N LYS A 121 -27.89 3.95 8.72
CA LYS A 121 -28.04 2.55 8.32
C LYS A 121 -28.05 2.45 6.80
N LEU A 122 -27.21 1.57 6.24
CA LEU A 122 -27.17 1.32 4.80
C LEU A 122 -28.43 0.59 4.33
N THR A 123 -28.85 0.86 3.09
CA THR A 123 -29.97 0.16 2.45
C THR A 123 -29.57 -1.28 2.05
N PRO A 124 -30.54 -2.17 1.78
CA PRO A 124 -30.24 -3.52 1.28
C PRO A 124 -29.38 -3.52 0.00
N GLU A 125 -29.63 -2.59 -0.92
CA GLU A 125 -28.84 -2.44 -2.16
C GLU A 125 -27.38 -2.10 -1.85
N GLN A 126 -27.16 -1.17 -0.91
CA GLN A 126 -25.84 -0.77 -0.47
C GLN A 126 -25.11 -1.91 0.25
N ILE A 127 -25.81 -2.66 1.10
CA ILE A 127 -25.20 -3.82 1.78
C ILE A 127 -24.80 -4.89 0.75
N ARG A 128 -25.64 -5.16 -0.26
CA ARG A 128 -25.30 -6.08 -1.36
C ARG A 128 -24.09 -5.60 -2.16
N LYS A 129 -24.02 -4.30 -2.47
CA LYS A 129 -22.86 -3.70 -3.14
C LYS A 129 -21.60 -3.87 -2.29
N PHE A 130 -21.65 -3.46 -1.02
CA PHE A 130 -20.52 -3.53 -0.10
C PHE A 130 -19.98 -4.96 0.06
N THR A 131 -20.86 -5.95 0.24
CA THR A 131 -20.43 -7.36 0.38
C THR A 131 -19.82 -7.90 -0.91
N THR A 132 -20.37 -7.54 -2.08
CA THR A 132 -19.81 -7.90 -3.39
C THR A 132 -18.41 -7.30 -3.56
N ASP A 133 -18.28 -5.99 -3.32
CA ASP A 133 -17.03 -5.26 -3.47
C ASP A 133 -15.99 -5.72 -2.46
N TRP A 134 -16.41 -5.97 -1.21
CA TRP A 134 -15.55 -6.56 -0.18
C TRP A 134 -15.02 -7.90 -0.65
N ASN A 135 -15.85 -8.79 -1.18
CA ASN A 135 -15.38 -10.11 -1.60
C ASN A 135 -14.38 -10.02 -2.76
N LYS A 136 -14.57 -9.06 -3.67
CA LYS A 136 -13.68 -8.80 -4.82
C LYS A 136 -12.44 -7.97 -4.49
N SER A 137 -12.41 -7.29 -3.34
CA SER A 137 -11.35 -6.34 -3.01
C SER A 137 -9.96 -6.98 -2.97
N GLN A 138 -8.97 -6.25 -3.47
CA GLN A 138 -7.57 -6.70 -3.49
C GLN A 138 -6.83 -6.17 -2.27
N THR A 139 -5.97 -6.99 -1.67
CA THR A 139 -5.10 -6.53 -0.59
C THR A 139 -4.10 -5.52 -1.16
N ARG A 140 -3.96 -4.38 -0.48
CA ARG A 140 -3.01 -3.32 -0.81
C ARG A 140 -1.83 -3.26 0.17
N GLY A 141 -1.95 -3.95 1.29
CA GLY A 141 -0.88 -4.16 2.24
C GLY A 141 -1.34 -4.08 3.68
N TYR A 142 -0.40 -3.98 4.60
CA TYR A 142 -0.66 -3.95 6.04
C TYR A 142 -0.20 -2.62 6.65
N SER A 143 -1.00 -2.08 7.57
CA SER A 143 -0.61 -0.93 8.39
C SER A 143 -0.16 -1.36 9.78
N GLU A 144 1.06 -0.98 10.14
CA GLU A 144 1.54 -1.09 11.52
C GLU A 144 1.08 0.07 12.41
N LYS A 145 0.62 1.17 11.80
CA LYS A 145 0.08 2.31 12.54
C LYS A 145 -1.32 1.98 13.05
N PRO A 146 -1.74 2.55 14.20
CA PRO A 146 -3.13 2.52 14.62
C PRO A 146 -4.04 3.06 13.50
N PHE A 147 -5.30 2.62 13.48
CA PHE A 147 -6.25 2.95 12.39
C PHE A 147 -6.40 4.46 12.17
N ASP A 148 -6.20 5.27 13.21
CA ASP A 148 -6.29 6.73 13.15
C ASP A 148 -5.13 7.42 12.43
N SER A 149 -4.07 6.67 12.13
CA SER A 149 -2.83 7.13 11.52
C SER A 149 -2.46 6.31 10.29
N ALA A 150 -3.26 5.28 9.98
CA ALA A 150 -3.04 4.34 8.90
C ALA A 150 -3.31 4.93 7.51
N PHE A 151 -4.20 5.92 7.44
CA PHE A 151 -4.39 6.76 6.25
C PHE A 151 -3.62 8.05 6.49
N TYR A 152 -2.55 8.26 5.72
CA TYR A 152 -1.46 9.21 5.99
C TYR A 152 -1.87 10.71 6.07
N PHE A 153 -3.15 11.04 5.86
CA PHE A 153 -3.69 12.39 5.80
C PHE A 153 -4.94 12.50 6.67
N TYR A 154 -4.87 13.27 7.75
CA TYR A 154 -6.00 13.49 8.66
C TYR A 154 -7.21 14.10 7.93
N PRO A 155 -8.46 13.70 8.26
CA PRO A 155 -8.82 12.80 9.36
C PRO A 155 -8.49 11.35 9.07
N ALA A 156 -7.86 10.71 10.07
CA ALA A 156 -7.71 9.28 10.32
C ALA A 156 -8.43 8.36 9.33
N TYR A 157 -9.76 8.39 9.34
CA TYR A 157 -10.65 7.76 8.38
C TYR A 157 -11.79 8.73 8.07
N GLN A 158 -12.36 8.64 6.87
CA GLN A 158 -13.55 9.41 6.50
C GLN A 158 -14.82 8.72 7.04
N TYR A 159 -14.83 7.39 6.97
CA TYR A 159 -15.98 6.58 7.34
C TYR A 159 -15.60 5.39 8.21
N LYS A 160 -16.44 5.06 9.20
CA LYS A 160 -16.38 3.79 9.92
C LYS A 160 -17.61 2.97 9.55
N LEU A 161 -17.43 1.71 9.18
CA LEU A 161 -18.52 0.79 8.92
C LEU A 161 -18.56 -0.26 10.02
N THR A 162 -19.74 -0.46 10.60
CA THR A 162 -20.02 -1.52 11.58
C THR A 162 -21.02 -2.47 10.98
N LEU A 163 -20.57 -3.68 10.66
CA LEU A 163 -21.37 -4.76 10.10
C LEU A 163 -21.85 -5.69 11.21
N PHE A 164 -23.14 -5.95 11.22
CA PHE A 164 -23.81 -6.88 12.12
C PHE A 164 -24.24 -8.11 11.31
N SER A 165 -23.82 -9.29 11.73
CA SER A 165 -24.20 -10.57 11.13
C SER A 165 -24.35 -11.63 12.21
N GLU A 166 -25.56 -12.13 12.42
CA GLU A 166 -25.91 -13.11 13.43
C GLU A 166 -25.43 -12.68 14.83
N SER A 167 -24.31 -13.24 15.31
CA SER A 167 -23.69 -12.94 16.61
C SER A 167 -22.30 -12.30 16.49
N LYS A 168 -21.95 -11.81 15.30
CA LYS A 168 -20.62 -11.22 15.02
C LYS A 168 -20.77 -9.76 14.62
N ILE A 169 -19.89 -8.94 15.19
CA ILE A 169 -19.70 -7.55 14.80
C ILE A 169 -18.34 -7.45 14.12
N LYS A 170 -18.33 -6.83 12.94
CA LYS A 170 -17.10 -6.51 12.21
C LYS A 170 -17.02 -5.00 12.01
N GLU A 171 -15.85 -4.44 12.28
CA GLU A 171 -15.57 -3.04 12.07
C GLU A 171 -14.58 -2.85 10.93
N PHE A 172 -14.85 -1.82 10.15
CA PHE A 172 -14.01 -1.41 9.03
C PHE A 172 -13.83 0.11 9.04
N TYR A 173 -12.69 0.57 8.55
CA TYR A 173 -12.36 1.98 8.45
C TYR A 173 -12.09 2.35 7.00
N GLY A 174 -12.93 3.20 6.42
CA GLY A 174 -12.91 3.61 5.02
C GLY A 174 -12.32 5.00 4.82
N TYR A 175 -11.54 5.14 3.75
CA TYR A 175 -11.02 6.40 3.24
C TYR A 175 -10.91 6.32 1.71
N ASN A 176 -11.62 7.18 0.99
CA ASN A 176 -11.75 7.17 -0.46
C ASN A 176 -12.26 5.80 -0.95
N TYR A 177 -11.45 5.04 -1.68
CA TYR A 177 -11.72 3.66 -2.12
C TYR A 177 -10.99 2.59 -1.30
N LEU A 178 -10.25 2.99 -0.26
CA LEU A 178 -9.46 2.09 0.58
C LEU A 178 -10.18 1.78 1.87
N ILE A 179 -10.11 0.54 2.31
CA ILE A 179 -10.68 0.11 3.58
C ILE A 179 -9.63 -0.63 4.41
N LEU A 180 -9.65 -0.43 5.72
CA LEU A 180 -8.92 -1.26 6.69
C LEU A 180 -9.91 -2.17 7.41
N ASP A 181 -9.52 -3.42 7.60
CA ASP A 181 -10.18 -4.28 8.59
C ASP A 181 -9.65 -3.99 10.01
N LYS A 182 -10.28 -4.62 11.00
CA LYS A 182 -9.87 -4.51 12.41
C LYS A 182 -8.44 -4.99 12.71
N ASN A 183 -7.82 -5.74 11.78
CA ASN A 183 -6.45 -6.25 11.90
C ASN A 183 -5.45 -5.38 11.14
N ASN A 184 -5.85 -4.18 10.68
CA ASN A 184 -5.06 -3.23 9.90
C ASN A 184 -4.62 -3.72 8.50
N TRP A 185 -5.27 -4.73 7.94
CA TRP A 185 -5.09 -5.06 6.53
C TRP A 185 -5.85 -4.07 5.66
N LYS A 186 -5.16 -3.51 4.66
CA LYS A 186 -5.69 -2.53 3.72
C LYS A 186 -6.16 -3.24 2.47
N TYR A 187 -7.37 -2.93 2.03
CA TYR A 187 -7.96 -3.45 0.81
C TYR A 187 -8.43 -2.31 -0.09
N GLU A 188 -8.42 -2.54 -1.40
CA GLU A 188 -8.99 -1.66 -2.41
C GLU A 188 -10.41 -2.12 -2.76
N MET A 189 -11.41 -1.30 -2.42
CA MET A 189 -12.83 -1.62 -2.57
C MET A 189 -13.39 -1.27 -3.95
N ASP A 190 -12.76 -0.35 -4.66
CA ASP A 190 -13.16 0.06 -6.00
C ASP A 190 -11.99 -0.06 -6.96
N GLU A 191 -12.18 -0.86 -8.02
CA GLU A 191 -11.19 -1.06 -9.07
C GLU A 191 -10.89 0.25 -9.83
N ASN A 192 -11.89 1.14 -9.93
CA ASN A 192 -11.71 2.46 -10.55
C ASN A 192 -11.03 3.46 -9.62
N ARG A 193 -10.81 3.08 -8.35
CA ARG A 193 -10.17 3.92 -7.33
C ARG A 193 -10.84 5.28 -7.15
N SER A 194 -12.18 5.31 -7.21
CA SER A 194 -12.95 6.52 -7.00
C SER A 194 -12.71 7.10 -5.60
N LEU A 195 -12.32 8.38 -5.54
CA LEU A 195 -12.14 9.08 -4.27
C LEU A 195 -13.47 9.29 -3.54
N GLU A 196 -14.59 9.19 -4.26
CA GLU A 196 -15.95 9.39 -3.75
C GLU A 196 -16.60 8.08 -3.29
N TYR A 197 -15.93 6.93 -3.41
CA TYR A 197 -16.55 5.62 -3.22
C TYR A 197 -17.33 5.49 -1.89
N PHE A 198 -16.73 5.81 -0.74
CA PHE A 198 -17.49 5.80 0.52
C PHE A 198 -18.44 6.99 0.71
N ASN A 199 -18.22 8.12 0.02
CA ASN A 199 -19.15 9.25 0.03
C ASN A 199 -20.49 8.88 -0.64
N GLU A 200 -20.46 8.03 -1.66
CA GLU A 200 -21.68 7.53 -2.32
C GLU A 200 -22.56 6.71 -1.39
N TYR A 201 -21.98 5.89 -0.50
CA TYR A 201 -22.74 5.17 0.55
C TYR A 201 -23.39 6.12 1.57
N TRP A 202 -22.80 7.30 1.77
CA TRP A 202 -23.31 8.28 2.72
C TRP A 202 -24.44 9.13 2.12
N ASN A 203 -24.26 9.61 0.88
CA ASN A 203 -25.16 10.58 0.26
C ASN A 203 -26.41 9.93 -0.38
N ASN A 204 -26.30 8.67 -0.84
CA ASN A 204 -27.40 7.87 -1.36
C ASN A 204 -27.91 6.95 -0.26
#